data_AF-A0A1R0GPG4-F1
#
_entry.id   AF-A0A1R0GPG4-F1
#
_cell.length_a   1.000
_cell.length_b   1.000
_cell.length_c   1.000
_cell.angle_alpha   90.00
_cell.angle_beta   90.00
_cell.angle_gamma   90.00
#
_symmetry.space_group_name_H-M   'P 1'
#
loop_
_entity.id
_entity.type
_entity.pdbx_description
1 polymer ?
#
loop_
_entity_poly.entity_id
_entity_poly.type
_entity_poly.pdbx_seq_one_letter_code
_entity_poly.pdbx_strand_id
1 'polypeptide(L)' 'MVIIPLHLGNHWCCAVVDILKREIRYYDSLFGDNYGILNTILDYLSQEHSNKKNSSLDTSNWNLIIPKKGN' A
#
# COMPACT_ATOMS: atom_id res chain seq x y z
N MET A 1 5.91 -1.93 -10.35
CA MET A 1 5.96 -1.08 -9.15
C MET A 1 5.08 0.13 -9.39
N VAL A 2 4.23 0.48 -8.44
CA VAL A 2 3.37 1.68 -8.48
C VAL A 2 3.73 2.54 -7.28
N ILE A 3 3.94 3.84 -7.49
CA ILE A 3 4.25 4.82 -6.44
C ILE A 3 3.01 5.69 -6.23
N ILE A 4 2.59 5.83 -4.98
CA ILE A 4 1.37 6.56 -4.59
C ILE A 4 1.78 7.70 -3.65
N PRO A 5 1.78 8.95 -4.11
CA PRO A 5 1.96 10.09 -3.22
C PRO A 5 0.72 10.27 -2.33
N LEU A 6 0.93 10.48 -1.04
CA LEU A 6 -0.13 10.56 -0.03
C LEU A 6 -0.08 11.92 0.68
N HIS A 7 -1.19 12.66 0.62
CA HIS A 7 -1.32 13.94 1.31
C HIS A 7 -2.19 13.79 2.57
N LEU A 8 -1.58 13.98 3.73
CA LEU A 8 -2.24 13.88 5.05
C LEU A 8 -2.52 15.26 5.66
N GLY A 9 -2.94 16.21 4.82
CA GLY A 9 -3.34 17.55 5.23
C GLY A 9 -2.18 18.55 5.32
N ASN A 10 -1.22 18.32 6.23
CA ASN A 10 -0.01 19.16 6.35
C ASN A 10 1.29 18.38 6.16
N HIS A 11 1.18 17.09 5.84
CA HIS A 11 2.29 16.15 5.80
C HIS A 11 2.18 15.25 4.56
N TRP A 12 3.32 14.97 3.95
CA TRP A 12 3.41 14.12 2.77
C TRP A 12 4.07 12.79 3.10
N CYS A 13 3.42 11.73 2.66
CA CYS A 13 3.89 10.36 2.77
C CYS A 13 3.91 9.70 1.39
N CYS A 14 4.44 8.49 1.32
CA CYS A 14 4.52 7.72 0.09
C CYS A 14 4.13 6.27 0.35
N ALA A 15 3.32 5.67 -0.51
CA ALA A 15 3.16 4.22 -0.55
C ALA A 15 3.74 3.65 -1.84
N VAL A 16 4.28 2.44 -1.75
CA VAL A 16 4.82 1.70 -2.89
C VAL A 16 4.14 0.34 -2.95
N VAL A 17 3.55 0.03 -4.11
CA VAL A 17 3.01 -1.29 -4.43
C VAL A 17 4.01 -2.03 -5.32
N ASP A 18 4.56 -3.13 -4.81
CA ASP A 18 5.35 -4.08 -5.59
C ASP A 18 4.50 -5.32 -5.86
N ILE A 19 3.87 -5.36 -7.05
CA ILE A 19 2.97 -6.44 -7.46
C ILE A 19 3.70 -7.79 -7.59
N LEU A 20 4.97 -7.77 -8.04
CA LEU A 20 5.75 -9.00 -8.22
C LEU A 20 6.08 -9.64 -6.87
N LYS A 21 6.36 -8.82 -5.86
CA LYS A 21 6.59 -9.29 -4.48
C LYS A 21 5.32 -9.42 -3.64
N ARG A 22 4.18 -8.94 -4.16
CA ARG A 22 2.92 -8.81 -3.42
C ARG A 22 3.09 -8.03 -2.13
N GLU A 23 3.75 -6.88 -2.20
CA GLU A 23 4.01 -6.02 -1.05
C GLU A 23 3.41 -4.64 -1.24
N ILE A 24 2.92 -4.07 -0.15
CA ILE A 24 2.57 -2.65 -0.05
C ILE A 24 3.38 -2.07 1.12
N ARG A 25 4.18 -1.05 0.83
CA ARG A 25 5.04 -0.37 1.81
C ARG A 25 4.58 1.06 2.01
N TYR A 26 4.42 1.49 3.25
CA TYR A 26 4.09 2.87 3.59
C TYR A 26 5.32 3.55 4.20
N TYR A 27 5.76 4.64 3.59
CA TYR A 27 6.91 5.43 3.98
C TYR A 27 6.45 6.79 4.52
N ASP A 28 6.85 7.06 5.75
CA ASP A 28 6.54 8.29 6.47
C ASP A 28 7.80 8.79 7.18
N SER A 29 8.24 10.00 6.85
CA SER A 29 9.43 10.60 7.44
C SER A 29 9.27 10.96 8.92
N LEU A 30 8.04 11.01 9.41
CA LEU A 30 7.69 11.21 10.82
C LEU A 30 7.40 9.89 11.54
N PHE A 31 7.63 8.75 10.88
CA PHE A 31 7.43 7.40 11.44
C PHE A 31 5.99 7.15 11.93
N GLY A 32 5.00 7.74 11.25
CA GLY A 32 3.60 7.44 11.51
C GLY A 32 3.24 5.98 11.19
N ASP A 33 2.46 5.34 12.04
CA ASP A 33 1.91 4.02 11.80
C ASP A 33 0.52 4.17 11.18
N ASN A 34 0.40 3.99 9.85
CA ASN A 34 -0.88 4.09 9.15
C ASN A 34 -1.21 2.83 8.34
N TYR A 35 -1.58 1.75 9.05
CA TYR A 35 -2.07 0.52 8.43
C TYR A 35 -3.39 0.69 7.67
N GLY A 36 -4.18 1.72 8.00
CA GLY A 36 -5.42 2.04 7.30
C GLY A 36 -5.17 2.27 5.81
N ILE A 37 -4.15 3.08 5.48
CA ILE A 37 -3.76 3.35 4.09
C ILE A 37 -3.36 2.07 3.35
N LEU A 38 -2.58 1.20 4.00
CA LEU A 38 -2.12 -0.06 3.40
C LEU A 38 -3.31 -0.96 3.04
N ASN A 39 -4.28 -1.10 3.94
CA ASN A 39 -5.51 -1.86 3.68
C ASN A 39 -6.35 -1.23 2.56
N THR A 40 -6.55 0.09 2.57
CA THR A 40 -7.28 0.79 1.51
C THR A 40 -6.66 0.57 0.13
N ILE A 41 -5.33 0.58 0.05
CA ILE A 41 -4.62 0.29 -1.21
C ILE A 41 -4.83 -1.18 -1.62
N LEU A 42 -4.75 -2.13 -0.68
CA LEU A 42 -4.99 -3.55 -0.98
C LEU A 42 -6.41 -3.80 -1.48
N ASP A 43 -7.40 -3.18 -0.84
CA ASP A 43 -8.81 -3.23 -1.25
C ASP A 43 -9.01 -2.62 -2.63
N TYR A 44 -8.35 -1.49 -2.91
CA TYR A 44 -8.36 -0.88 -4.24
C TYR A 44 -7.79 -1.82 -5.29
N LEU A 45 -6.66 -2.49 -5.03
CA LEU A 45 -6.07 -3.44 -5.99
C LEU A 45 -7.02 -4.60 -6.30
N SER A 46 -7.73 -5.11 -5.29
CA SER A 46 -8.73 -6.17 -5.48
C SER A 46 -9.90 -5.69 -6.35
N GLN A 47 -10.43 -4.50 -6.06
CA GLN A 47 -11.52 -3.89 -6.82
C GLN A 47 -11.10 -3.56 -8.26
N GLU A 48 -9.92 -2.97 -8.45
CA GLU A 48 -9.39 -2.62 -9.77
C GLU A 48 -9.13 -3.88 -10.61
N HIS A 49 -8.58 -4.94 -10.01
CA HIS A 49 -8.39 -6.21 -10.70
C HIS A 49 -9.72 -6.82 -11.14
N SER A 50 -10.72 -6.85 -10.25
CA SER A 50 -12.08 -7.31 -10.58
C SER A 50 -12.68 -6.50 -11.73
N ASN A 51 -12.60 -5.18 -11.68
CA ASN A 51 -13.11 -4.28 -12.72
C ASN A 51 -12.44 -4.51 -14.08
N LYS A 52 -11.10 -4.64 -14.11
CA LYS A 52 -10.33 -4.68 -15.36
C LYS A 52 -10.12 -6.08 -15.93
N LYS A 53 -10.15 -7.12 -15.10
CA LYS A 53 -9.83 -8.51 -15.48
C LYS A 53 -11.01 -9.45 -15.34
N ASN A 54 -12.12 -9.03 -14.71
CA ASN A 54 -13.29 -9.86 -14.42
C ASN A 54 -12.92 -11.13 -13.63
N SER A 55 -11.93 -11.03 -12.75
CA SER A 55 -11.44 -12.10 -11.88
C SER A 55 -11.09 -11.56 -10.50
N SER A 56 -11.03 -12.43 -9.48
CA SER A 56 -10.59 -12.04 -8.13
C SER A 56 -9.07 -11.99 -8.03
N LEU A 57 -8.54 -10.99 -7.33
CA LEU A 57 -7.14 -10.95 -6.91
C LEU A 57 -7.02 -11.67 -5.56
N ASP A 58 -6.18 -12.70 -5.48
CA ASP A 58 -5.84 -13.29 -4.19
C ASP A 58 -4.96 -12.31 -3.38
N THR A 59 -5.55 -11.76 -2.32
CA THR A 59 -4.90 -10.81 -1.42
C THR A 59 -4.35 -11.46 -0.14
N SER A 60 -4.59 -12.75 0.09
CA SER A 60 -4.24 -13.44 1.34
C SER A 60 -2.74 -13.48 1.63
N ASN A 61 -1.92 -13.47 0.58
CA ASN A 61 -0.46 -13.56 0.65
C ASN A 61 0.25 -12.21 0.43
N TRP A 62 -0.43 -11.09 0.67
CA TRP A 62 0.17 -9.76 0.53
C TRP A 62 0.80 -9.28 1.83
N ASN A 63 2.00 -8.73 1.74
CA ASN A 63 2.70 -8.16 2.89
C ASN A 63 2.42 -6.66 2.98
N LEU A 64 1.87 -6.24 4.12
CA LEU A 64 1.64 -4.84 4.46
C LEU A 64 2.75 -4.38 5.42
N ILE A 65 3.60 -3.47 4.95
CA ILE A 65 4.86 -3.14 5.62
C ILE A 65 4.91 -1.65 5.96
N ILE A 66 5.22 -1.36 7.22
CA ILE A 66 5.62 -0.02 7.67
C ILE A 66 7.08 -0.11 8.11
N PRO A 67 8.04 0.43 7.33
CA PRO A 67 9.44 0.43 7.73
C PRO A 67 9.62 1.24 9.02
N LYS A 68 10.16 0.60 10.04
CA LYS A 68 10.51 1.26 11.29
C LYS A 68 11.91 1.87 11.19
N LYS A 69 12.20 2.88 12.01
CA LYS A 69 13.55 3.43 12.16
C LYS A 69 14.51 2.28 12.47
N GLY A 70 15.60 2.16 11.71
CA GLY A 70 16.66 1.20 12.01
C GLY A 70 17.27 1.50 13.38
N ASN A 71 17.49 0.45 14.19
CA ASN A 71 18.23 0.54 15.45
C ASN A 71 19.66 1.00 15.22
#